data_AF-A0A847H4A0-F1
#
_entry.id   AF-A0A847H4A0-F1
#
_cell.length_a   1.000
_cell.length_b   1.000
_cell.length_c   1.000
_cell.angle_alpha   90.00
_cell.angle_beta   90.00
_cell.angle_gamma   90.00
#
_symmetry.space_group_name_H-M   'P 1'
#
loop_
_entity.id
_entity.type
_entity.pdbx_description
1 polymer ?
#
loop_
_entity_poly.entity_id
_entity_poly.type
_entity_poly.pdbx_seq_one_letter_code
_entity_poly.pdbx_strand_id
1 'polypeptide(L)'
;MKRVVIIFLLLLGCIFTLSPVFAEGQEYSSGYSEYDSYKRVSTWKLDAIDPYKAKSINPMNMFYPGGRGNNQLIIYTPNSGQYTGTNEFGKEATVRGGIVVSFNGANSYIPPDGFVISGHGKAKTWISQNLIEGAEITIDADNKTITSVITPQSYLYRVSNKLDLVRKTLTNYKSTLPGYDYRHAQKYYSEAFDKFQKAQYLLQVGQYQQALGYINSALLLAEESFYYS
;
A
#
# COMPACT_ATOMS: atom_id res chain seq x y z
N MET A 1 -8.30 65.61 32.67
CA MET A 1 -8.92 65.60 31.33
C MET A 1 -8.51 66.86 30.56
N LYS A 2 -7.85 66.71 29.39
CA LYS A 2 -7.67 67.65 28.24
C LYS A 2 -6.47 67.11 27.41
N ARG A 3 -6.71 66.40 26.30
CA ARG A 3 -6.61 66.82 24.87
C ARG A 3 -5.23 67.39 24.50
N VAL A 4 -4.35 66.64 23.81
CA VAL A 4 -4.19 66.39 22.34
C VAL A 4 -3.20 67.36 21.66
N VAL A 5 -2.02 66.79 21.31
CA VAL A 5 -1.19 66.80 20.07
C VAL A 5 -0.62 68.11 19.48
N ILE A 6 0.65 67.98 19.05
CA ILE A 6 1.32 68.42 17.80
C ILE A 6 2.58 69.26 18.10
N ILE A 7 3.75 68.83 17.60
CA ILE A 7 4.72 69.67 16.88
C ILE A 7 5.62 68.79 15.99
N PHE A 8 5.72 69.26 14.74
CA PHE A 8 6.54 68.88 13.60
C PHE A 8 8.06 68.82 13.88
N LEU A 9 8.77 67.97 13.13
CA LEU A 9 10.08 68.36 12.57
C LEU A 9 10.39 67.60 11.28
N LEU A 10 10.57 68.40 10.21
CA LEU A 10 11.00 68.06 8.87
C LEU A 10 12.49 67.67 8.84
N LEU A 11 12.86 66.72 7.97
CA LEU A 11 14.17 66.73 7.33
C LEU A 11 14.12 66.06 5.94
N LEU A 12 14.34 66.90 4.91
CA LEU A 12 14.88 66.57 3.58
C LEU A 12 16.06 65.58 3.75
N GLY A 13 16.30 64.57 2.92
CA GLY A 13 16.17 64.50 1.47
C GLY A 13 17.57 64.24 0.90
N CYS A 14 17.86 63.00 0.50
CA CYS A 14 19.00 62.66 -0.37
C CYS A 14 18.62 61.43 -1.20
N ILE A 15 18.53 61.64 -2.52
CA ILE A 15 18.16 60.64 -3.52
C ILE A 15 19.45 60.00 -4.04
N PHE A 16 19.56 58.68 -3.91
CA PHE A 16 20.49 57.86 -4.71
C PHE A 16 19.66 56.92 -5.58
N THR A 17 19.91 56.97 -6.88
CA THR A 17 19.25 56.18 -7.92
C THR A 17 19.63 54.71 -7.80
N LEU A 18 18.66 53.87 -7.44
CA LEU A 18 18.78 52.41 -7.51
C LEU A 18 18.48 51.94 -8.94
N SER A 19 19.50 51.45 -9.64
CA SER A 19 19.27 50.52 -10.75
C SER A 19 18.70 49.22 -10.17
N PRO A 20 17.59 48.67 -10.70
CA PRO A 20 17.12 47.37 -10.25
C PRO A 20 18.13 46.30 -10.70
N VAL A 21 18.81 45.69 -9.73
CA VAL A 21 19.43 44.37 -9.93
C VAL A 21 18.29 43.42 -10.31
N PHE A 22 18.32 42.91 -11.54
CA PHE A 22 17.41 41.86 -11.97
C PHE A 22 17.64 40.64 -11.07
N ALA A 23 16.67 40.35 -10.21
CA ALA A 23 16.57 39.05 -9.56
C ALA A 23 16.26 38.03 -10.66
N GLU A 24 17.24 37.19 -10.96
CA GLU A 24 17.06 36.01 -11.80
C GLU A 24 15.97 35.14 -11.16
N GLY A 25 14.86 34.96 -11.90
CA GLY A 25 13.67 34.30 -11.40
C GLY A 25 14.00 32.88 -10.95
N GLN A 26 13.67 32.56 -9.70
CA GLN A 26 13.54 31.18 -9.27
C GLN A 26 12.41 30.56 -10.10
N GLU A 27 12.76 29.60 -10.98
CA GLU A 27 11.77 28.72 -11.59
C GLU A 27 11.00 28.01 -10.48
N TYR A 28 9.70 28.29 -10.40
CA TYR A 28 8.77 27.56 -9.54
C TYR A 28 8.68 26.12 -10.05
N SER A 29 9.50 25.23 -9.49
CA SER A 29 9.33 23.79 -9.62
C SER A 29 7.95 23.41 -9.08
N SER A 30 7.11 22.79 -9.94
CA SER A 30 5.81 22.25 -9.53
C SER A 30 6.00 21.34 -8.32
N GLY A 31 5.43 21.70 -7.18
CA GLY A 31 5.64 21.05 -5.88
C GLY A 31 5.08 19.62 -5.79
N TYR A 32 5.71 18.68 -6.49
CA TYR A 32 5.59 17.25 -6.21
C TYR A 32 6.54 16.91 -5.06
N SER A 33 6.02 16.29 -4.01
CA SER A 33 6.89 15.80 -2.94
C SER A 33 7.76 14.66 -3.48
N GLU A 34 9.02 14.57 -3.06
CA GLU A 34 9.90 13.46 -3.45
C GLU A 34 9.26 12.09 -3.15
N TYR A 35 8.46 12.02 -2.07
CA TYR A 35 7.67 10.84 -1.71
C TYR A 35 6.68 10.40 -2.81
N ASP A 36 6.02 11.34 -3.48
CA ASP A 36 5.05 11.05 -4.55
C ASP A 36 5.71 10.37 -5.75
N SER A 37 7.00 10.60 -5.99
CA SER A 37 7.75 9.92 -7.06
C SER A 37 7.89 8.41 -6.83
N TYR A 38 7.77 7.95 -5.58
CA TYR A 38 7.83 6.53 -5.19
C TYR A 38 6.44 5.91 -5.00
N LYS A 39 5.38 6.67 -5.27
CA LYS A 39 3.99 6.24 -5.13
C LYS A 39 3.47 5.71 -6.46
N ARG A 40 2.99 4.46 -6.47
CA ARG A 40 2.28 3.88 -7.61
C ARG A 40 0.79 3.88 -7.30
N VAL A 41 0.02 4.63 -8.08
CA VAL A 41 -1.44 4.68 -7.99
C VAL A 41 -2.05 3.93 -9.16
N SER A 42 -3.05 3.10 -8.88
CA SER A 42 -3.81 2.41 -9.90
C SER A 42 -5.28 2.40 -9.56
N THR A 43 -6.13 2.61 -10.56
CA THR A 43 -7.57 2.73 -10.38
C THR A 43 -8.29 1.76 -11.31
N TRP A 44 -9.38 1.17 -10.83
CA TRP A 44 -10.23 0.27 -11.63
C TRP A 44 -11.71 0.49 -11.33
N LYS A 45 -12.56 0.28 -12.35
CA LYS A 45 -14.02 0.36 -12.22
C LYS A 45 -14.56 -0.97 -11.69
N LEU A 46 -15.27 -0.93 -10.56
CA LEU A 46 -15.93 -2.09 -9.98
C LEU A 46 -17.18 -2.45 -10.77
N ASP A 47 -17.35 -3.74 -11.05
CA ASP A 47 -18.57 -4.28 -11.64
C ASP A 47 -19.69 -4.32 -10.61
N ALA A 48 -19.37 -4.74 -9.37
CA ALA A 48 -20.31 -4.74 -8.25
C ALA A 48 -19.59 -4.71 -6.89
N ILE A 49 -20.35 -4.30 -5.87
CA ILE A 49 -20.05 -4.50 -4.45
C ILE A 49 -21.19 -5.37 -3.91
N ASP A 50 -20.85 -6.48 -3.27
CA ASP A 50 -21.78 -7.51 -2.78
C ASP A 50 -22.78 -7.97 -3.85
N PRO A 51 -22.37 -8.81 -4.83
CA PRO A 51 -23.16 -9.10 -6.02
C PRO A 51 -24.50 -9.81 -5.74
N TYR A 52 -24.67 -10.39 -4.55
CA TYR A 52 -25.92 -11.02 -4.10
C TYR A 52 -26.87 -10.07 -3.37
N LYS A 53 -26.42 -8.85 -2.99
CA LYS A 53 -27.26 -7.85 -2.32
C LYS A 53 -27.80 -6.83 -3.34
N ALA A 54 -29.13 -6.81 -3.45
CA ALA A 54 -29.99 -5.81 -4.07
C ALA A 54 -29.95 -5.68 -5.62
N LYS A 55 -31.10 -5.92 -6.27
CA LYS A 55 -31.75 -5.13 -7.35
C LYS A 55 -30.94 -4.58 -8.56
N SER A 56 -29.65 -4.89 -8.68
CA SER A 56 -28.73 -4.52 -9.75
C SER A 56 -27.91 -5.72 -10.21
N ILE A 57 -28.44 -6.92 -9.99
CA ILE A 57 -27.84 -8.11 -10.58
C ILE A 57 -27.99 -7.96 -12.09
N ASN A 58 -26.89 -7.88 -12.83
CA ASN A 58 -26.93 -8.35 -14.21
C ASN A 58 -27.41 -9.81 -14.11
N PRO A 59 -28.61 -10.18 -14.60
CA PRO A 59 -29.17 -11.52 -14.38
C PRO A 59 -28.21 -12.63 -14.81
N MET A 60 -27.32 -12.32 -15.76
CA MET A 60 -26.26 -13.19 -16.25
C MET A 60 -25.21 -13.53 -15.17
N ASN A 61 -24.95 -12.65 -14.21
CA ASN A 61 -24.01 -12.85 -13.11
C ASN A 61 -24.48 -13.88 -12.08
N MET A 62 -25.81 -14.10 -11.92
CA MET A 62 -26.34 -15.07 -10.93
C MET A 62 -25.89 -16.50 -11.20
N PHE A 63 -25.54 -16.82 -12.44
CA PHE A 63 -25.12 -18.15 -12.86
C PHE A 63 -23.63 -18.41 -12.66
N TYR A 64 -22.84 -17.39 -12.31
CA TYR A 64 -21.42 -17.56 -12.03
C TYR A 64 -21.19 -17.77 -10.53
N PRO A 65 -20.28 -18.69 -10.13
CA PRO A 65 -19.87 -18.85 -8.74
C PRO A 65 -19.42 -17.52 -8.12
N GLY A 66 -19.99 -17.18 -6.96
CA GLY A 66 -19.78 -15.90 -6.27
C GLY A 66 -20.46 -14.69 -6.92
N GLY A 67 -21.13 -14.84 -8.07
CA GLY A 67 -21.67 -13.70 -8.82
C GLY A 67 -20.60 -12.94 -9.61
N ARG A 68 -19.41 -13.55 -9.80
CA ARG A 68 -18.28 -12.99 -10.56
C ARG A 68 -18.20 -13.61 -11.95
N GLY A 69 -18.63 -12.86 -12.94
CA GLY A 69 -18.50 -13.19 -14.35
C GLY A 69 -17.07 -12.98 -14.89
N ASN A 70 -16.90 -13.28 -16.18
CA ASN A 70 -15.61 -13.13 -16.85
C ASN A 70 -15.16 -11.65 -16.88
N ASN A 71 -13.86 -11.40 -16.67
CA ASN A 71 -13.22 -10.09 -16.65
C ASN A 71 -13.68 -9.11 -15.55
N GLN A 72 -14.57 -9.54 -14.65
CA GLN A 72 -15.16 -8.65 -13.64
C GLN A 72 -14.27 -8.50 -12.40
N LEU A 73 -14.34 -7.32 -11.78
CA LEU A 73 -13.79 -7.01 -10.47
C LEU A 73 -14.93 -6.74 -9.49
N ILE A 74 -15.00 -7.56 -8.44
CA ILE A 74 -16.09 -7.57 -7.45
C ILE A 74 -15.51 -7.36 -6.05
N ILE A 75 -16.22 -6.61 -5.21
CA ILE A 75 -15.94 -6.50 -3.77
C ILE A 75 -16.94 -7.35 -2.99
N TYR A 76 -16.44 -8.16 -2.06
CA TYR A 76 -17.25 -8.90 -1.10
C TYR A 76 -16.99 -8.37 0.31
N THR A 77 -18.01 -7.78 0.92
CA THR A 77 -18.03 -7.37 2.32
C THR A 77 -18.72 -8.45 3.17
N PRO A 78 -18.76 -8.34 4.51
CA PRO A 78 -19.48 -9.30 5.36
C PRO A 78 -20.96 -9.46 5.01
N ASN A 79 -21.55 -8.51 4.27
CA ASN A 79 -22.91 -8.63 3.75
C ASN A 79 -23.07 -9.75 2.71
N SER A 80 -21.99 -10.19 2.07
CA SER A 80 -22.00 -11.31 1.11
C SER A 80 -21.98 -12.68 1.78
N GLY A 81 -21.85 -12.74 3.11
CA GLY A 81 -21.69 -13.97 3.88
C GLY A 81 -20.25 -14.20 4.33
N GLN A 82 -19.94 -15.44 4.70
CA GLN A 82 -18.64 -15.80 5.29
C GLN A 82 -17.53 -16.01 4.25
N TYR A 83 -17.88 -16.37 3.02
CA TYR A 83 -16.95 -16.66 1.93
C TYR A 83 -17.43 -16.05 0.61
N THR A 84 -16.51 -15.77 -0.31
CA THR A 84 -16.86 -15.15 -1.60
C THR A 84 -17.66 -16.08 -2.53
N GLY A 85 -17.57 -17.40 -2.35
CA GLY A 85 -18.31 -18.38 -3.16
C GLY A 85 -17.81 -18.52 -4.60
N THR A 86 -16.67 -17.94 -4.94
CA THR A 86 -16.15 -17.93 -6.32
C THR A 86 -15.40 -19.21 -6.69
N ASN A 87 -15.28 -19.51 -7.98
CA ASN A 87 -14.43 -20.61 -8.49
C ASN A 87 -12.93 -20.24 -8.60
N GLU A 88 -12.10 -21.25 -8.84
CA GLU A 88 -10.63 -21.24 -8.82
C GLU A 88 -9.96 -20.42 -9.95
N PHE A 89 -10.70 -20.01 -10.97
CA PHE A 89 -10.12 -19.32 -12.14
C PHE A 89 -9.74 -17.85 -11.88
N GLY A 90 -10.10 -17.32 -10.70
CA GLY A 90 -9.85 -15.94 -10.30
C GLY A 90 -8.50 -15.67 -9.61
N LYS A 91 -8.42 -14.50 -8.98
CA LYS A 91 -7.49 -14.15 -7.91
C LYS A 91 -8.20 -13.21 -6.95
N GLU A 92 -7.93 -13.38 -5.68
CA GLU A 92 -8.56 -12.62 -4.61
C GLU A 92 -7.50 -11.99 -3.69
N ALA A 93 -7.80 -10.81 -3.18
CA ALA A 93 -7.00 -10.08 -2.20
C ALA A 93 -7.88 -9.75 -0.99
N THR A 94 -7.46 -10.16 0.19
CA THR A 94 -8.14 -9.83 1.44
C THR A 94 -7.64 -8.48 1.94
N VAL A 95 -8.56 -7.59 2.32
CA VAL A 95 -8.25 -6.25 2.82
C VAL A 95 -8.79 -6.10 4.23
N ARG A 96 -7.97 -5.59 5.15
CA ARG A 96 -8.36 -5.20 6.52
C ARG A 96 -7.80 -3.83 6.84
N GLY A 97 -8.60 -2.97 7.47
CA GLY A 97 -8.18 -1.59 7.77
C GLY A 97 -7.72 -0.79 6.55
N GLY A 98 -8.26 -1.09 5.36
CA GLY A 98 -7.84 -0.47 4.10
C GLY A 98 -6.52 -1.01 3.52
N ILE A 99 -5.88 -2.02 4.12
CA ILE A 99 -4.62 -2.58 3.65
C ILE A 99 -4.82 -4.00 3.11
N VAL A 100 -4.22 -4.32 1.96
CA VAL A 100 -4.17 -5.71 1.46
C VAL A 100 -3.30 -6.54 2.40
N VAL A 101 -3.88 -7.56 3.02
CA VAL A 101 -3.19 -8.41 4.02
C VAL A 101 -2.80 -9.78 3.51
N SER A 102 -3.46 -10.29 2.47
CA SER A 102 -3.16 -11.59 1.87
C SER A 102 -3.78 -11.75 0.49
N PHE A 103 -3.30 -12.76 -0.25
CA PHE A 103 -3.88 -13.19 -1.51
C PHE A 103 -4.33 -14.65 -1.45
N ASN A 104 -5.34 -14.98 -2.25
CA ASN A 104 -5.81 -16.35 -2.45
C ASN A 104 -6.28 -16.52 -3.91
N GLY A 105 -6.44 -17.76 -4.36
CA GLY A 105 -6.93 -18.04 -5.71
C GLY A 105 -8.43 -17.76 -5.86
N ALA A 106 -9.22 -18.21 -4.88
CA ALA A 106 -10.68 -18.15 -4.91
C ALA A 106 -11.31 -18.51 -3.57
N ASN A 107 -12.61 -18.19 -3.43
CA ASN A 107 -13.46 -18.59 -2.32
C ASN A 107 -12.86 -18.20 -0.95
N SER A 108 -12.34 -16.98 -0.86
CA SER A 108 -11.69 -16.47 0.33
C SER A 108 -12.70 -16.26 1.46
N TYR A 109 -12.24 -16.50 2.68
CA TYR A 109 -12.94 -16.06 3.88
C TYR A 109 -13.04 -14.53 3.89
N ILE A 110 -14.24 -14.02 4.13
CA ILE A 110 -14.50 -12.58 4.21
C ILE A 110 -14.31 -12.14 5.67
N PRO A 111 -13.32 -11.28 5.96
CA PRO A 111 -13.04 -10.85 7.32
C PRO A 111 -14.17 -9.94 7.86
N PRO A 112 -14.62 -10.09 9.13
CA PRO A 112 -15.68 -9.26 9.71
C PRO A 112 -15.37 -7.75 9.73
N ASP A 113 -14.09 -7.41 9.78
CA ASP A 113 -13.51 -6.05 9.84
C ASP A 113 -12.90 -5.60 8.50
N GLY A 114 -13.28 -6.24 7.39
CA GLY A 114 -12.69 -5.97 6.10
C GLY A 114 -13.53 -6.44 4.92
N PHE A 115 -12.87 -6.71 3.80
CA PHE A 115 -13.51 -7.16 2.57
C PHE A 115 -12.53 -7.94 1.69
N VAL A 116 -13.05 -8.58 0.65
CA VAL A 116 -12.24 -9.27 -0.38
C VAL A 116 -12.44 -8.58 -1.72
N ILE A 117 -11.33 -8.25 -2.37
CA ILE A 117 -11.28 -7.84 -3.78
C ILE A 117 -11.10 -9.09 -4.61
N SER A 118 -11.95 -9.32 -5.59
CA SER A 118 -11.95 -10.57 -6.36
C SER A 118 -12.08 -10.29 -7.85
N GLY A 119 -11.11 -10.77 -8.62
CA GLY A 119 -11.03 -10.54 -10.07
C GLY A 119 -10.98 -11.83 -10.88
N HIS A 120 -11.58 -11.80 -12.07
CA HIS A 120 -11.40 -12.81 -13.12
C HIS A 120 -10.78 -12.17 -14.38
N GLY A 121 -10.13 -12.95 -15.24
CA GLY A 121 -9.63 -12.47 -16.55
C GLY A 121 -8.81 -11.16 -16.43
N LYS A 122 -9.23 -10.10 -17.12
CA LYS A 122 -8.59 -8.77 -17.06
C LYS A 122 -8.49 -8.21 -15.64
N ALA A 123 -9.53 -8.38 -14.81
CA ALA A 123 -9.51 -7.93 -13.42
C ALA A 123 -8.52 -8.73 -12.55
N LYS A 124 -8.36 -10.03 -12.80
CA LYS A 124 -7.30 -10.86 -12.18
C LYS A 124 -5.91 -10.34 -12.54
N THR A 125 -5.71 -9.97 -13.81
CA THR A 125 -4.45 -9.36 -14.27
C THR A 125 -4.21 -8.03 -13.56
N TRP A 126 -5.23 -7.17 -13.44
CA TRP A 126 -5.12 -5.91 -12.72
C TRP A 126 -4.72 -6.12 -11.25
N ILE A 127 -5.37 -7.05 -10.53
CA ILE A 127 -4.99 -7.41 -9.15
C ILE A 127 -3.52 -7.81 -9.09
N SER A 128 -3.06 -8.63 -10.03
CA SER A 128 -1.70 -9.15 -10.04
C SER A 128 -0.62 -8.09 -10.33
N GLN A 129 -0.98 -7.03 -11.04
CA GLN A 129 -0.04 -5.95 -11.42
C GLN A 129 -0.06 -4.77 -10.44
N ASN A 130 -1.18 -4.57 -9.75
CA ASN A 130 -1.47 -3.33 -9.04
C ASN A 130 -1.70 -3.49 -7.54
N LEU A 131 -1.78 -4.74 -7.03
CA LEU A 131 -1.86 -5.02 -5.60
C LEU A 131 -0.63 -5.79 -5.13
N ILE A 132 -0.16 -5.47 -3.93
CA ILE A 132 0.78 -6.25 -3.13
C ILE A 132 0.26 -6.29 -1.69
N GLU A 133 0.75 -7.21 -0.86
CA GLU A 133 0.53 -7.11 0.58
C GLU A 133 1.12 -5.77 1.07
N GLY A 134 0.35 -5.02 1.83
CA GLY A 134 0.70 -3.66 2.26
C GLY A 134 0.19 -2.55 1.33
N ALA A 135 -0.40 -2.88 0.18
CA ALA A 135 -1.05 -1.87 -0.67
C ALA A 135 -2.26 -1.28 0.05
N GLU A 136 -2.38 0.04 0.01
CA GLU A 136 -3.53 0.78 0.52
C GLU A 136 -4.66 0.78 -0.50
N ILE A 137 -5.88 0.52 -0.04
CA ILE A 137 -7.08 0.40 -0.85
C ILE A 137 -8.11 1.42 -0.38
N THR A 138 -8.58 2.23 -1.32
CA THR A 138 -9.75 3.10 -1.12
C THR A 138 -10.84 2.70 -2.12
N ILE A 139 -12.08 2.63 -1.66
CA ILE A 139 -13.26 2.38 -2.50
C ILE A 139 -14.15 3.63 -2.47
N ASP A 140 -14.42 4.16 -3.65
CA ASP A 140 -15.48 5.13 -3.89
C ASP A 140 -16.73 4.34 -4.32
N ALA A 141 -17.67 4.16 -3.39
CA ALA A 141 -18.87 3.36 -3.62
C ALA A 141 -19.85 4.04 -4.59
N ASP A 142 -19.95 5.36 -4.54
CA ASP A 142 -20.84 6.16 -5.38
C ASP A 142 -20.40 6.08 -6.84
N ASN A 143 -19.10 6.24 -7.07
CA ASN A 143 -18.51 6.11 -8.39
C ASN A 143 -18.10 4.69 -8.75
N LYS A 144 -18.35 3.69 -7.89
CA LYS A 144 -17.96 2.27 -8.08
C LYS A 144 -16.52 2.12 -8.55
N THR A 145 -15.60 2.75 -7.85
CA THR A 145 -14.18 2.78 -8.23
C THR A 145 -13.33 2.32 -7.07
N ILE A 146 -12.33 1.49 -7.36
CA ILE A 146 -11.29 1.12 -6.42
C ILE A 146 -9.98 1.79 -6.81
N THR A 147 -9.26 2.31 -5.82
CA THR A 147 -7.92 2.85 -5.98
C THR A 147 -6.95 2.07 -5.09
N SER A 148 -5.88 1.58 -5.69
CA SER A 148 -4.71 1.00 -5.02
C SER A 148 -3.60 2.03 -4.97
N VAL A 149 -2.96 2.17 -3.81
CA VAL A 149 -1.78 2.98 -3.60
C VAL A 149 -0.68 2.08 -3.03
N ILE A 150 0.43 1.98 -3.77
CA ILE A 150 1.63 1.28 -3.34
C ILE A 150 2.72 2.30 -3.10
N THR A 151 3.32 2.25 -1.91
CA THR A 151 4.39 3.13 -1.46
C THR A 151 5.59 2.30 -0.98
N PRO A 152 6.74 2.92 -0.66
CA PRO A 152 7.81 2.22 0.05
C PRO A 152 7.33 1.55 1.35
N GLN A 153 6.36 2.13 2.06
CA GLN A 153 5.74 1.54 3.25
C GLN A 153 5.03 0.21 2.93
N SER A 154 4.36 0.10 1.78
CA SER A 154 3.73 -1.15 1.35
C SER A 154 4.76 -2.28 1.17
N TYR A 155 5.91 -1.98 0.58
CA TYR A 155 6.98 -2.98 0.44
C TYR A 155 7.60 -3.35 1.79
N LEU A 156 7.75 -2.37 2.69
CA LEU A 156 8.24 -2.62 4.04
C LEU A 156 7.28 -3.52 4.84
N TYR A 157 5.96 -3.33 4.68
CA TYR A 157 4.93 -4.20 5.26
C TYR A 157 5.10 -5.65 4.81
N ARG A 158 5.34 -5.90 3.51
CA ARG A 158 5.60 -7.25 2.98
C ARG A 158 6.84 -7.89 3.62
N VAL A 159 7.92 -7.13 3.82
CA VAL A 159 9.11 -7.63 4.53
C VAL A 159 8.78 -8.01 5.97
N SER A 160 8.02 -7.16 6.68
CA SER A 160 7.58 -7.43 8.05
C SER A 160 6.82 -8.75 8.15
N ASN A 161 5.82 -8.97 7.28
CA ASN A 161 5.06 -10.21 7.23
C ASN A 161 5.95 -11.43 6.97
N LYS A 162 6.90 -11.32 6.03
CA LYS A 162 7.83 -12.42 5.71
C LYS A 162 8.74 -12.73 6.89
N LEU A 163 9.31 -11.73 7.54
CA LEU A 163 10.13 -11.90 8.74
C LEU A 163 9.34 -12.57 9.87
N ASP A 164 8.09 -12.17 10.09
CA ASP A 164 7.23 -12.79 11.10
C ASP A 164 6.92 -14.26 10.77
N LEU A 165 6.66 -14.58 9.50
CA LEU A 165 6.49 -15.96 9.05
C LEU A 165 7.75 -16.78 9.32
N VAL A 166 8.91 -16.32 8.87
CA VAL A 166 10.20 -16.99 9.08
C VAL A 166 10.47 -17.23 10.56
N ARG A 167 10.29 -16.20 11.39
CA ARG A 167 10.48 -16.30 12.84
C ARG A 167 9.59 -17.39 13.45
N LYS A 168 8.31 -17.44 13.07
CA LYS A 168 7.38 -18.47 13.54
C LYS A 168 7.81 -19.87 13.08
N THR A 169 8.20 -20.03 11.81
CA THR A 169 8.70 -21.30 11.27
C THR A 169 9.94 -21.79 12.01
N LEU A 170 10.95 -20.93 12.17
CA LEU A 170 12.18 -21.27 12.90
C LEU A 170 11.89 -21.65 14.34
N THR A 171 10.99 -20.93 15.01
CA THR A 171 10.58 -21.26 16.39
C THR A 171 9.93 -22.64 16.45
N ASN A 172 9.00 -22.92 15.53
CA ASN A 172 8.30 -24.20 15.46
C ASN A 172 9.27 -25.36 15.20
N TYR A 173 10.13 -25.27 14.19
CA TYR A 173 11.04 -26.35 13.81
C TYR A 173 12.12 -26.61 14.87
N LYS A 174 12.69 -25.56 15.48
CA LYS A 174 13.60 -25.73 16.63
C LYS A 174 12.96 -26.51 17.78
N SER A 175 11.66 -26.36 17.98
CA SER A 175 10.94 -27.04 19.08
C SER A 175 10.46 -28.45 18.74
N THR A 176 10.22 -28.76 17.47
CA THR A 176 9.55 -30.00 17.04
C THR A 176 10.43 -30.99 16.29
N LEU A 177 11.59 -30.56 15.75
CA LEU A 177 12.44 -31.39 14.90
C LEU A 177 13.81 -31.64 15.57
N PRO A 178 14.05 -32.84 16.13
CA PRO A 178 15.35 -33.21 16.69
C PRO A 178 16.46 -33.13 15.63
N GLY A 179 17.58 -32.47 15.97
CA GLY A 179 18.74 -32.35 15.07
C GLY A 179 18.60 -31.33 13.94
N TYR A 180 17.53 -30.53 13.93
CA TYR A 180 17.33 -29.49 12.93
C TYR A 180 18.43 -28.40 12.96
N ASP A 181 19.16 -28.25 11.84
CA ASP A 181 20.20 -27.25 11.68
C ASP A 181 19.66 -25.91 11.16
N TYR A 182 19.30 -25.04 12.10
CA TYR A 182 18.72 -23.73 11.80
C TYR A 182 19.76 -22.64 11.47
N ARG A 183 21.08 -22.94 11.47
CA ARG A 183 22.12 -21.90 11.45
C ARG A 183 22.09 -21.04 10.19
N HIS A 184 21.88 -21.65 9.03
CA HIS A 184 21.81 -20.96 7.75
C HIS A 184 20.58 -20.02 7.69
N ALA A 185 19.40 -20.54 8.00
CA ALA A 185 18.20 -19.74 8.05
C ALA A 185 18.31 -18.60 9.07
N GLN A 186 18.79 -18.87 10.28
CA GLN A 186 18.94 -17.85 11.32
C GLN A 186 19.90 -16.74 10.91
N LYS A 187 20.98 -17.05 10.19
CA LYS A 187 21.91 -16.05 9.66
C LYS A 187 21.18 -15.11 8.69
N TYR A 188 20.50 -15.66 7.69
CA TYR A 188 19.74 -14.86 6.73
C TYR A 188 18.62 -14.06 7.39
N TYR A 189 17.92 -14.63 8.38
CA TYR A 189 16.91 -13.91 9.16
C TYR A 189 17.50 -12.69 9.87
N SER A 190 18.63 -12.84 10.56
CA SER A 190 19.28 -11.74 11.27
C SER A 190 19.72 -10.64 10.30
N GLU A 191 20.35 -11.00 9.18
CA GLU A 191 20.74 -10.02 8.16
C GLU A 191 19.52 -9.31 7.55
N ALA A 192 18.44 -10.05 7.26
CA ALA A 192 17.19 -9.49 6.76
C ALA A 192 16.57 -8.49 7.77
N PHE A 193 16.59 -8.83 9.06
CA PHE A 193 16.06 -7.98 10.12
C PHE A 193 16.86 -6.68 10.27
N ASP A 194 18.20 -6.73 10.22
CA ASP A 194 19.05 -5.54 10.25
C ASP A 194 18.76 -4.60 9.06
N LYS A 195 18.61 -5.16 7.86
CA LYS A 195 18.26 -4.38 6.66
C LYS A 195 16.86 -3.78 6.77
N PHE A 196 15.90 -4.52 7.32
CA PHE A 196 14.55 -4.03 7.58
C PHE A 196 14.53 -2.85 8.56
N GLN A 197 15.27 -2.94 9.67
CA GLN A 197 15.39 -1.83 10.63
C GLN A 197 16.03 -0.59 9.99
N LYS A 198 17.08 -0.80 9.18
CA LYS A 198 17.72 0.31 8.46
C LYS A 198 16.76 0.95 7.45
N ALA A 199 15.99 0.16 6.70
CA ALA A 199 14.96 0.66 5.81
C ALA A 199 13.90 1.48 6.54
N GLN A 200 13.39 0.99 7.68
CA GLN A 200 12.43 1.72 8.51
C GLN A 200 12.94 3.10 8.89
N TYR A 201 14.17 3.19 9.40
CA TYR A 201 14.79 4.46 9.74
C TYR A 201 14.91 5.39 8.52
N LEU A 202 15.38 4.87 7.39
CA LEU A 202 15.56 5.66 6.16
C LEU A 202 14.23 6.23 5.64
N LEU A 203 13.13 5.49 5.74
CA LEU A 203 11.79 6.00 5.40
C LEU A 203 11.35 7.14 6.32
N GLN A 204 11.64 7.04 7.62
CA GLN A 204 11.29 8.09 8.58
C GLN A 204 12.03 9.40 8.32
N VAL A 205 13.28 9.33 7.84
CA VAL A 205 14.09 10.51 7.52
C VAL A 205 14.00 10.94 6.05
N GLY A 206 13.05 10.39 5.29
CA GLY A 206 12.78 10.80 3.90
C GLY A 206 13.78 10.28 2.86
N GLN A 207 14.66 9.34 3.19
CA GLN A 207 15.65 8.77 2.27
C GLN A 207 15.07 7.58 1.49
N TYR A 208 14.04 7.84 0.67
CA TYR A 208 13.22 6.80 0.04
C TYR A 208 13.98 5.89 -0.93
N GLN A 209 14.87 6.45 -1.76
CA GLN A 209 15.67 5.64 -2.70
C GLN A 209 16.54 4.62 -1.98
N GLN A 210 17.25 5.07 -0.94
CA GLN A 210 18.10 4.19 -0.13
C GLN A 210 17.24 3.17 0.62
N ALA A 211 16.12 3.60 1.20
CA ALA A 211 15.20 2.72 1.88
C ALA A 211 14.73 1.58 0.96
N LEU A 212 14.35 1.86 -0.29
CA LEU A 212 13.94 0.83 -1.26
C LEU A 212 15.05 -0.19 -1.54
N GLY A 213 16.31 0.26 -1.61
CA GLY A 213 17.45 -0.65 -1.72
C GLY A 213 17.55 -1.62 -0.53
N TYR A 214 17.42 -1.11 0.69
CA TYR A 214 17.42 -1.93 1.91
C TYR A 214 16.18 -2.84 2.00
N ILE A 215 15.00 -2.38 1.58
CA ILE A 215 13.76 -3.18 1.55
C ILE A 215 13.92 -4.37 0.62
N ASN A 216 14.42 -4.16 -0.60
CA ASN A 216 14.62 -5.24 -1.56
C ASN A 216 15.65 -6.26 -1.05
N SER A 217 16.74 -5.80 -0.45
CA SER A 217 17.74 -6.67 0.18
C SER A 217 17.15 -7.46 1.36
N ALA A 218 16.36 -6.80 2.22
CA ALA A 218 15.71 -7.46 3.35
C ALA A 218 14.71 -8.53 2.89
N LEU A 219 13.92 -8.25 1.85
CA LEU A 219 12.96 -9.20 1.30
C LEU A 219 13.66 -10.44 0.75
N LEU A 220 14.72 -10.27 -0.04
CA LEU A 220 15.50 -11.37 -0.60
C LEU A 220 16.09 -12.25 0.52
N LEU A 221 16.74 -11.63 1.52
CA LEU A 221 17.32 -12.36 2.65
C LEU A 221 16.24 -13.08 3.49
N ALA A 222 15.05 -12.50 3.64
CA ALA A 222 13.95 -13.15 4.33
C ALA A 222 13.38 -14.35 3.53
N GLU A 223 13.39 -14.28 2.20
CA GLU A 223 13.03 -15.40 1.32
C GLU A 223 14.09 -16.52 1.38
N GLU A 224 15.38 -16.19 1.34
CA GLU A 224 16.48 -17.14 1.55
C GLU A 224 16.37 -17.80 2.94
N SER A 225 16.13 -17.00 3.98
CA SER A 225 15.92 -17.53 5.32
C SER A 225 14.76 -18.52 5.37
N PHE A 226 13.66 -18.23 4.68
CA PHE A 226 12.52 -19.13 4.62
C PHE A 226 12.85 -20.41 3.84
N TYR A 227 13.60 -20.31 2.75
CA TYR A 227 14.05 -21.47 1.96
C TYR A 227 14.92 -22.43 2.77
N TYR A 228 15.81 -21.90 3.61
CA TYR A 228 16.65 -22.69 4.50
C TYR A 228 15.97 -23.06 5.84
N SER A 229 14.71 -22.63 6.06
CA SER A 229 13.94 -22.98 7.26
C SER A 229 13.35 -24.37 7.12
#